data_AF-A0A1V3XHT3-F1
#
_entry.id   AF-A0A1V3XHT3-F1
#
_cell.length_a   1.000
_cell.length_b   1.000
_cell.length_c   1.000
_cell.angle_alpha   90.00
_cell.angle_beta   90.00
_cell.angle_gamma   90.00
#
_symmetry.space_group_name_H-M   'P 1'
#
loop_
_entity.id
_entity.type
_entity.pdbx_description
1 polymer ?
#
loop_
_entity_poly.entity_id
_entity_poly.type
_entity_poly.pdbx_seq_one_letter_code
_entity_poly.pdbx_strand_id
1 'polypeptide(L)'
;MGGVAIKASAHGSGIAAVPGVSDEIYGLTDRGPNVDGRAPNERVFPVPDFQPHIAKLKLADGVATVERTIPLRGSDGSPLVGLVDRQANTGESAVDLDGMPLPTSDYGVDPEGLVATLDGNFWVSDEYGPYLIHFDANGKELERLSPFDGTLPKELSLRSPNRGMEGLTISPDGTMLAGIMQSALQTPGLQGSAKSVPLARIVTVNVVDPQIVHEYLYPLANPQDTDFAVSEITALSATTFLVVERDSKPAPNANKKIYAVDIAGATDVGPARRCPVRRISPTPAACSSTASRSKPPSV
;
A
#
# COMPACT_ATOMS: atom_id res chain seq x y z
N MET A 1 -22.91 -6.89 -16.31
CA MET A 1 -23.81 -7.66 -15.43
C MET A 1 -25.08 -6.86 -15.21
N GLY A 2 -26.26 -7.48 -15.25
CA GLY A 2 -27.52 -6.76 -15.06
C GLY A 2 -27.74 -5.57 -16.02
N GLY A 3 -27.21 -5.63 -17.25
CA GLY A 3 -27.25 -4.53 -18.21
C GLY A 3 -26.18 -3.45 -18.05
N VAL A 4 -25.39 -3.47 -16.96
CA VAL A 4 -24.25 -2.56 -16.75
C VAL A 4 -23.00 -3.13 -17.42
N ALA A 5 -22.35 -2.32 -18.27
CA ALA A 5 -21.07 -2.67 -18.87
C ALA A 5 -19.96 -2.58 -17.82
N ILE A 6 -19.32 -3.72 -17.52
CA ILE A 6 -18.07 -3.73 -16.75
C ILE A 6 -16.96 -3.36 -17.73
N LYS A 7 -16.30 -2.22 -17.49
CA LYS A 7 -15.18 -1.75 -18.31
C LYS A 7 -13.87 -2.22 -17.69
N ALA A 8 -12.91 -2.64 -18.52
CA ALA A 8 -11.56 -3.01 -18.11
C ALA A 8 -10.68 -1.77 -17.81
N SER A 9 -11.20 -0.85 -16.99
CA SER A 9 -10.60 0.47 -16.74
C SER A 9 -10.12 0.64 -15.29
N ALA A 10 -9.61 -0.42 -14.68
CA ALA A 10 -9.29 -0.46 -13.25
C ALA A 10 -7.80 -0.26 -12.93
N HIS A 11 -6.98 0.22 -13.87
CA HIS A 11 -5.52 0.37 -13.71
C HIS A 11 -5.11 1.63 -12.92
N GLY A 12 -5.64 1.77 -11.70
CA GLY A 12 -5.52 3.00 -10.92
C GLY A 12 -5.16 2.83 -9.44
N SER A 13 -4.99 1.60 -8.94
CA SER A 13 -4.56 1.39 -7.55
C SER A 13 -3.13 1.88 -7.35
N GLY A 14 -2.26 1.60 -8.33
CA GLY A 14 -0.89 2.10 -8.38
C GLY A 14 -0.45 2.39 -9.81
N ILE A 15 0.43 3.37 -9.99
CA ILE A 15 0.99 3.75 -11.29
C ILE A 15 2.51 3.87 -11.18
N ALA A 16 3.23 3.29 -12.14
CA ALA A 16 4.67 3.43 -12.27
C ALA A 16 5.05 3.88 -13.68
N ALA A 17 6.08 4.71 -13.81
CA ALA A 17 6.67 5.00 -15.11
C ALA A 17 7.34 3.72 -15.67
N VAL A 18 7.28 3.52 -17.00
CA VAL A 18 8.12 2.50 -17.63
C VAL A 18 9.57 3.01 -17.65
N PRO A 19 10.54 2.30 -17.03
CA PRO A 19 11.90 2.82 -16.95
C PRO A 19 12.51 3.07 -18.34
N GLY A 20 13.06 4.27 -18.53
CA GLY A 20 13.69 4.69 -19.79
C GLY A 20 12.72 5.09 -20.91
N VAL A 21 11.41 5.11 -20.67
CA VAL A 21 10.39 5.47 -21.67
C VAL A 21 9.51 6.60 -21.12
N SER A 22 9.29 7.66 -21.90
CA SER A 22 8.60 8.87 -21.44
C SER A 22 7.11 8.91 -21.75
N ASP A 23 6.63 8.05 -22.64
CA ASP A 23 5.25 8.01 -23.12
C ASP A 23 4.55 6.70 -22.78
N GLU A 24 5.07 5.95 -21.80
CA GLU A 24 4.50 4.70 -21.33
C GLU A 24 4.47 4.64 -19.80
N ILE A 25 3.39 4.07 -19.26
CA ILE A 25 3.23 3.81 -17.83
C ILE A 25 2.76 2.38 -17.61
N TYR A 26 3.00 1.87 -16.42
CA TYR A 26 2.31 0.70 -15.88
C TYR A 26 1.20 1.16 -14.94
N GLY A 27 0.03 0.53 -15.03
CA GLY A 27 -1.07 0.74 -14.09
C GLY A 27 -1.53 -0.60 -13.49
N LEU A 28 -1.72 -0.61 -12.18
CA LEU A 28 -2.10 -1.77 -11.38
C LEU A 28 -3.60 -1.78 -11.11
N THR A 29 -4.22 -2.93 -11.22
CA THR A 29 -5.62 -3.11 -10.79
C THR A 29 -5.71 -3.51 -9.33
N ASP A 30 -6.73 -2.97 -8.66
CA ASP A 30 -7.25 -3.34 -7.34
C ASP A 30 -7.62 -4.84 -7.21
N ARG A 31 -8.16 -5.26 -6.06
CA ARG A 31 -8.77 -6.58 -5.83
C ARG A 31 -10.01 -6.87 -6.69
N GLY A 32 -10.45 -5.92 -7.51
CA GLY A 32 -11.57 -6.10 -8.42
C GLY A 32 -12.92 -5.67 -7.84
N PRO A 33 -13.99 -5.77 -8.64
CA PRO A 33 -15.26 -5.15 -8.30
C PRO A 33 -15.86 -5.80 -7.06
N ASN A 34 -16.23 -4.97 -6.09
CA ASN A 34 -17.00 -5.37 -4.93
C ASN A 34 -17.91 -4.21 -4.47
N VAL A 35 -19.00 -4.54 -3.78
CA VAL A 35 -19.95 -3.57 -3.21
C VAL A 35 -20.40 -4.00 -1.81
N ASP A 36 -20.92 -3.06 -1.03
CA ASP A 36 -21.58 -3.39 0.23
C ASP A 36 -22.76 -4.34 0.00
N GLY A 37 -22.86 -5.37 0.83
CA GLY A 37 -23.97 -6.32 0.84
C GLY A 37 -25.17 -5.85 1.68
N ARG A 38 -26.09 -6.78 1.95
CA ARG A 38 -27.32 -6.53 2.73
C ARG A 38 -27.07 -6.53 4.23
N ALA A 39 -26.07 -7.28 4.68
CA ALA A 39 -25.69 -7.38 6.09
C ALA A 39 -24.45 -6.51 6.40
N PRO A 40 -24.28 -6.06 7.66
CA PRO A 40 -23.05 -5.38 8.08
C PRO A 40 -21.81 -6.22 7.77
N ASN A 41 -20.78 -5.59 7.21
CA ASN A 41 -19.52 -6.21 6.78
C ASN A 41 -19.65 -7.26 5.65
N GLU A 42 -20.82 -7.43 5.04
CA GLU A 42 -20.98 -8.26 3.86
C GLU A 42 -20.41 -7.53 2.63
N ARG A 43 -19.63 -8.24 1.82
CA ARG A 43 -19.07 -7.75 0.56
C ARG A 43 -19.51 -8.66 -0.57
N VAL A 44 -20.21 -8.09 -1.55
CA VAL A 44 -20.63 -8.82 -2.75
C VAL A 44 -19.54 -8.69 -3.79
N PHE A 45 -19.01 -9.81 -4.29
CA PHE A 45 -18.02 -9.89 -5.36
C PHE A 45 -18.69 -10.36 -6.65
N PRO A 46 -18.95 -9.47 -7.63
CA PRO A 46 -19.57 -9.86 -8.90
C PRO A 46 -18.66 -10.69 -9.82
N VAL A 47 -17.34 -10.61 -9.61
CA VAL A 47 -16.31 -11.39 -10.31
C VAL A 47 -15.35 -11.97 -9.25
N PRO A 48 -15.74 -13.03 -8.54
CA PRO A 48 -14.94 -13.56 -7.43
C PRO A 48 -13.61 -14.17 -7.88
N ASP A 49 -13.49 -14.50 -9.18
CA ASP A 49 -12.28 -14.98 -9.84
C ASP A 49 -11.50 -13.84 -10.55
N PHE A 50 -11.80 -12.57 -10.24
CA PHE A 50 -11.05 -11.45 -10.79
C PHE A 50 -9.57 -11.60 -10.44
N GLN A 51 -8.74 -11.65 -11.47
CA GLN A 51 -7.30 -11.75 -11.35
C GLN A 51 -6.68 -10.35 -11.46
N PRO A 52 -6.09 -9.82 -10.36
CA PRO A 52 -5.35 -8.57 -10.42
C PRO A 52 -4.19 -8.66 -11.40
N HIS A 53 -3.90 -7.55 -12.08
CA HIS A 53 -2.92 -7.48 -13.15
C HIS A 53 -2.32 -6.09 -13.30
N ILE A 54 -1.15 -6.05 -13.92
CA ILE A 54 -0.50 -4.83 -14.37
C ILE A 54 -0.83 -4.64 -15.85
N ALA A 55 -1.26 -3.45 -16.25
CA ALA A 55 -1.36 -3.05 -17.64
C ALA A 55 -0.20 -2.13 -18.01
N LYS A 56 0.46 -2.39 -19.14
CA LYS A 56 1.34 -1.43 -19.79
C LYS A 56 0.49 -0.55 -20.71
N LEU A 57 0.52 0.75 -20.48
CA LEU A 57 -0.26 1.73 -21.23
C LEU A 57 0.64 2.67 -22.02
N LYS A 58 0.31 2.88 -23.29
CA LYS A 58 0.88 3.93 -24.13
C LYS A 58 0.09 5.21 -23.98
N LEU A 59 0.77 6.32 -23.79
CA LEU A 59 0.21 7.66 -23.68
C LEU A 59 0.45 8.44 -24.98
N ALA A 60 -0.61 8.70 -25.74
CA ALA A 60 -0.54 9.48 -26.97
C ALA A 60 -1.82 10.30 -27.16
N ASP A 61 -1.68 11.56 -27.55
CA ASP A 61 -2.80 12.46 -27.90
C ASP A 61 -3.92 12.53 -26.83
N GLY A 62 -3.52 12.48 -25.54
CA GLY A 62 -4.46 12.51 -24.41
C GLY A 62 -5.20 11.19 -24.15
N VAL A 63 -4.79 10.10 -24.80
CA VAL A 63 -5.37 8.77 -24.66
C VAL A 63 -4.34 7.81 -24.05
N ALA A 64 -4.78 7.03 -23.06
CA ALA A 64 -4.03 5.89 -22.54
C ALA A 64 -4.56 4.60 -23.20
N THR A 65 -3.71 3.90 -23.96
CA THR A 65 -4.07 2.65 -24.63
C THR A 65 -3.33 1.48 -24.00
N VAL A 66 -4.04 0.43 -23.61
CA VAL A 66 -3.43 -0.78 -23.07
C VAL A 66 -2.72 -1.55 -24.20
N GLU A 67 -1.40 -1.70 -24.09
CA GLU A 67 -0.58 -2.48 -25.04
C GLU A 67 -0.36 -3.92 -24.57
N ARG A 68 -0.26 -4.11 -23.26
CA ARG A 68 0.01 -5.41 -22.65
C ARG A 68 -0.67 -5.52 -21.29
N THR A 69 -1.22 -6.70 -21.01
CA THR A 69 -1.70 -7.09 -19.68
C THR A 69 -0.79 -8.18 -19.11
N ILE A 70 -0.42 -8.03 -17.84
CA ILE A 70 0.48 -8.92 -17.10
C ILE A 70 -0.29 -9.42 -15.86
N PRO A 71 -0.94 -10.60 -15.94
CA PRO A 71 -1.69 -11.16 -14.82
C PRO A 71 -0.78 -11.57 -13.65
N LEU A 72 -1.17 -11.23 -12.42
CA LEU A 72 -0.40 -11.59 -11.23
C LEU A 72 -0.66 -13.04 -10.82
N ARG A 73 0.42 -13.77 -10.52
CA ARG A 73 0.40 -15.20 -10.20
C ARG A 73 1.32 -15.47 -9.02
N GLY A 74 0.93 -16.43 -8.18
CA GLY A 74 1.79 -16.96 -7.13
C GLY A 74 3.02 -17.67 -7.68
N SER A 75 3.94 -18.02 -6.80
CA SER A 75 5.23 -18.66 -7.15
C SER A 75 5.07 -20.04 -7.78
N ASP A 76 3.94 -20.71 -7.53
CA ASP A 76 3.51 -21.98 -8.13
C ASP A 76 2.76 -21.80 -9.47
N GLY A 77 2.49 -20.56 -9.90
CA GLY A 77 1.78 -20.22 -11.12
C GLY A 77 0.26 -20.05 -10.98
N SER A 78 -0.29 -20.31 -9.78
CA SER A 78 -1.71 -20.12 -9.47
C SER A 78 -2.10 -18.64 -9.63
N PRO A 79 -3.30 -18.32 -10.14
CA PRO A 79 -3.73 -16.94 -10.26
C PRO A 79 -3.91 -16.31 -8.87
N LEU A 80 -3.39 -15.09 -8.68
CA LEU A 80 -3.81 -14.28 -7.54
C LEU A 80 -5.24 -13.79 -7.78
N VAL A 81 -6.01 -13.62 -6.71
CA VAL A 81 -7.43 -13.22 -6.76
C VAL A 81 -7.72 -12.15 -5.72
N GLY A 82 -8.79 -11.39 -5.96
CA GLY A 82 -9.21 -10.32 -5.06
C GLY A 82 -9.85 -10.73 -3.73
N LEU A 83 -10.14 -12.02 -3.55
CA LEU A 83 -10.71 -12.52 -2.30
C LEU A 83 -9.72 -12.33 -1.13
N VAL A 84 -10.25 -12.15 0.08
CA VAL A 84 -9.43 -11.92 1.27
C VAL A 84 -8.41 -13.03 1.49
N ASP A 85 -7.17 -12.63 1.73
CA ASP A 85 -6.10 -13.54 2.11
C ASP A 85 -6.40 -14.21 3.47
N ARG A 86 -6.21 -15.53 3.53
CA ARG A 86 -6.55 -16.34 4.72
C ARG A 86 -5.73 -15.97 5.96
N GLN A 87 -4.50 -15.48 5.79
CA GLN A 87 -3.62 -15.05 6.88
C GLN A 87 -3.89 -13.60 7.31
N ALA A 88 -4.50 -12.79 6.44
CA ALA A 88 -4.71 -11.36 6.63
C ALA A 88 -6.18 -10.93 6.65
N ASN A 89 -6.93 -11.53 7.59
CA ASN A 89 -8.38 -11.35 7.71
C ASN A 89 -8.82 -9.87 7.89
N THR A 90 -9.77 -9.43 7.07
CA THR A 90 -10.40 -8.09 7.14
C THR A 90 -11.67 -8.05 7.99
N GLY A 91 -12.18 -9.21 8.41
CA GLY A 91 -13.47 -9.33 9.11
C GLY A 91 -14.69 -9.20 8.20
N GLU A 92 -14.50 -9.10 6.89
CA GLU A 92 -15.60 -9.07 5.92
C GLU A 92 -16.17 -10.47 5.66
N SER A 93 -17.44 -10.52 5.28
CA SER A 93 -18.12 -11.75 4.82
C SER A 93 -18.34 -11.66 3.32
N ALA A 94 -17.52 -12.33 2.53
CA ALA A 94 -17.61 -12.31 1.08
C ALA A 94 -18.76 -13.21 0.58
N VAL A 95 -19.55 -12.70 -0.35
CA VAL A 95 -20.62 -13.44 -1.05
C VAL A 95 -20.59 -13.15 -2.55
N ASP A 96 -21.12 -14.06 -3.36
CA ASP A 96 -21.32 -13.82 -4.79
C ASP A 96 -22.62 -13.05 -5.09
N LEU A 97 -22.97 -12.88 -6.37
CA LEU A 97 -24.18 -12.16 -6.80
C LEU A 97 -25.49 -12.82 -6.32
N ASP A 98 -25.48 -14.12 -6.06
CA ASP A 98 -26.64 -14.86 -5.57
C ASP A 98 -26.70 -14.86 -4.03
N GLY A 99 -25.70 -14.23 -3.37
CA GLY A 99 -25.58 -14.18 -1.92
C GLY A 99 -24.98 -15.47 -1.33
N MET A 100 -24.38 -16.32 -2.15
CA MET A 100 -23.72 -17.53 -1.66
C MET A 100 -22.36 -17.16 -1.05
N PRO A 101 -22.02 -17.69 0.15
CA PRO A 101 -20.74 -17.41 0.78
C PRO A 101 -19.55 -17.81 -0.08
N LEU A 102 -18.57 -16.90 -0.19
CA LEU A 102 -17.29 -17.14 -0.83
C LEU A 102 -16.21 -17.45 0.22
N PRO A 103 -15.28 -18.36 -0.07
CA PRO A 103 -14.18 -18.65 0.84
C PRO A 103 -13.12 -17.54 0.82
N THR A 104 -12.27 -17.50 1.85
CA THR A 104 -10.98 -16.81 1.75
C THR A 104 -10.04 -17.56 0.80
N SER A 105 -8.96 -16.91 0.37
CA SER A 105 -7.98 -17.48 -0.56
C SER A 105 -6.58 -17.51 0.06
N ASP A 106 -5.79 -18.53 -0.25
CA ASP A 106 -4.34 -18.55 0.02
C ASP A 106 -3.56 -17.71 -1.03
N TYR A 107 -4.24 -17.23 -2.08
CA TYR A 107 -3.72 -16.37 -3.14
C TYR A 107 -4.45 -15.02 -3.19
N GLY A 108 -5.02 -14.62 -2.05
CA GLY A 108 -5.73 -13.35 -1.91
C GLY A 108 -4.76 -12.16 -1.98
N VAL A 109 -5.12 -11.13 -2.72
CA VAL A 109 -4.35 -9.88 -2.79
C VAL A 109 -5.27 -8.68 -3.02
N ASP A 110 -4.95 -7.59 -2.36
CA ASP A 110 -5.53 -6.26 -2.54
C ASP A 110 -4.41 -5.28 -2.86
N PRO A 111 -3.95 -5.25 -4.12
CA PRO A 111 -2.71 -4.60 -4.49
C PRO A 111 -2.92 -3.08 -4.67
N GLU A 112 -2.07 -2.29 -4.04
CA GLU A 112 -2.20 -0.83 -3.96
C GLU A 112 -1.03 -0.13 -4.66
N GLY A 113 0.18 -0.21 -4.08
CA GLY A 113 1.37 0.45 -4.63
C GLY A 113 2.04 -0.35 -5.74
N LEU A 114 2.66 0.34 -6.71
CA LEU A 114 3.37 -0.26 -7.83
C LEU A 114 4.74 0.38 -8.05
N VAL A 115 5.78 -0.45 -8.17
CA VAL A 115 7.11 -0.07 -8.62
C VAL A 115 7.48 -0.94 -9.83
N ALA A 116 8.04 -0.31 -10.87
CA ALA A 116 8.68 -1.00 -11.99
C ALA A 116 10.20 -0.78 -11.93
N THR A 117 10.97 -1.87 -11.98
CA THR A 117 12.43 -1.84 -11.86
C THR A 117 13.12 -1.89 -13.23
N LEU A 118 14.39 -1.47 -13.29
CA LEU A 118 15.15 -1.37 -14.55
C LEU A 118 15.35 -2.72 -15.27
N ASP A 119 15.31 -3.82 -14.53
CA ASP A 119 15.38 -5.19 -15.06
C ASP A 119 14.04 -5.70 -15.62
N GLY A 120 12.97 -4.88 -15.53
CA GLY A 120 11.64 -5.20 -16.05
C GLY A 120 10.75 -5.95 -15.08
N ASN A 121 11.19 -6.13 -13.83
CA ASN A 121 10.40 -6.72 -12.75
C ASN A 121 9.51 -5.66 -12.06
N PHE A 122 8.69 -6.13 -11.13
CA PHE A 122 7.74 -5.29 -10.41
C PHE A 122 7.74 -5.57 -8.93
N TRP A 123 7.60 -4.52 -8.13
CA TRP A 123 7.21 -4.65 -6.73
C TRP A 123 5.81 -4.09 -6.53
N VAL A 124 5.00 -4.79 -5.73
CA VAL A 124 3.62 -4.40 -5.43
C VAL A 124 3.44 -4.42 -3.91
N SER A 125 2.85 -3.36 -3.37
CA SER A 125 2.37 -3.41 -1.97
C SER A 125 0.95 -3.92 -1.92
N ASP A 126 0.63 -4.61 -0.84
CA ASP A 126 -0.68 -5.20 -0.62
C ASP A 126 -1.35 -4.58 0.62
N GLU A 127 -2.66 -4.40 0.51
CA GLU A 127 -3.47 -3.86 1.56
C GLU A 127 -3.74 -4.89 2.65
N TYR A 128 -3.94 -6.16 2.28
CA TYR A 128 -4.33 -7.21 3.19
C TYR A 128 -3.28 -7.47 4.28
N GLY A 129 -2.09 -7.91 3.86
CA GLY A 129 -1.02 -8.47 4.66
C GLY A 129 -0.52 -7.57 5.80
N PRO A 130 -0.19 -6.30 5.54
CA PRO A 130 0.30 -5.78 4.26
C PRO A 130 1.56 -6.51 3.77
N TYR A 131 1.70 -6.72 2.47
CA TYR A 131 2.87 -7.39 1.87
C TYR A 131 3.68 -6.46 0.97
N LEU A 132 4.93 -6.85 0.72
CA LEU A 132 5.70 -6.41 -0.45
C LEU A 132 5.95 -7.63 -1.32
N ILE A 133 5.37 -7.67 -2.52
CA ILE A 133 5.43 -8.82 -3.43
C ILE A 133 6.26 -8.45 -4.65
N HIS A 134 7.29 -9.24 -4.93
CA HIS A 134 8.15 -9.08 -6.11
C HIS A 134 7.66 -10.01 -7.21
N PHE A 135 7.39 -9.46 -8.39
CA PHE A 135 6.99 -10.20 -9.57
C PHE A 135 8.02 -10.07 -10.67
N ASP A 136 8.20 -11.14 -11.44
CA ASP A 136 8.94 -11.06 -12.69
C ASP A 136 8.19 -10.25 -13.76
N ALA A 137 8.86 -10.00 -14.89
CA ALA A 137 8.30 -9.29 -16.04
C ALA A 137 7.02 -9.91 -16.67
N ASN A 138 6.63 -11.12 -16.23
CA ASN A 138 5.43 -11.84 -16.66
C ASN A 138 4.37 -11.96 -15.55
N GLY A 139 4.59 -11.33 -14.39
CA GLY A 139 3.65 -11.31 -13.27
C GLY A 139 3.72 -12.55 -12.39
N LYS A 140 4.78 -13.36 -12.47
CA LYS A 140 4.99 -14.49 -11.56
C LYS A 140 5.71 -14.03 -10.31
N GLU A 141 5.16 -14.34 -9.15
CA GLU A 141 5.77 -14.03 -7.85
C GLU A 141 7.12 -14.73 -7.71
N LEU A 142 8.14 -13.92 -7.41
CA LEU A 142 9.51 -14.33 -7.13
C LEU A 142 9.73 -14.47 -5.62
N GLU A 143 9.23 -13.49 -4.87
CA GLU A 143 9.32 -13.43 -3.41
C GLU A 143 8.21 -12.55 -2.83
N ARG A 144 7.96 -12.71 -1.53
CA ARG A 144 7.00 -11.94 -0.76
C ARG A 144 7.56 -11.67 0.62
N LEU A 145 7.55 -10.40 1.02
CA LEU A 145 7.88 -9.97 2.37
C LEU A 145 6.58 -9.73 3.14
N SER A 146 6.52 -10.19 4.38
CA SER A 146 5.31 -10.32 5.18
C SER A 146 5.55 -10.10 6.68
N PRO A 147 4.62 -9.44 7.39
CA PRO A 147 4.68 -9.33 8.84
C PRO A 147 4.35 -10.65 9.54
N PHE A 148 3.81 -11.65 8.84
CA PHE A 148 3.44 -12.95 9.42
C PHE A 148 4.57 -13.98 9.42
N ASP A 149 5.59 -13.82 8.59
CA ASP A 149 6.78 -14.69 8.55
C ASP A 149 8.04 -14.04 9.13
N GLY A 150 7.96 -12.75 9.49
CA GLY A 150 9.04 -11.99 10.12
C GLY A 150 10.00 -11.29 9.16
N THR A 151 9.73 -11.32 7.86
CA THR A 151 10.50 -10.56 6.85
C THR A 151 10.12 -9.07 6.84
N LEU A 152 8.92 -8.70 7.32
CA LEU A 152 8.54 -7.33 7.65
C LEU A 152 8.26 -7.15 9.16
N PRO A 153 8.26 -5.90 9.67
CA PRO A 153 7.89 -5.62 11.05
C PRO A 153 6.52 -6.18 11.43
N LYS A 154 6.49 -7.01 12.48
CA LYS A 154 5.29 -7.75 12.87
C LYS A 154 4.10 -6.84 13.18
N GLU A 155 4.34 -5.64 13.72
CA GLU A 155 3.28 -4.69 14.04
C GLU A 155 2.44 -4.28 12.83
N LEU A 156 2.96 -4.34 11.60
CA LEU A 156 2.19 -3.98 10.40
C LEU A 156 0.92 -4.84 10.25
N SER A 157 0.93 -6.07 10.77
CA SER A 157 -0.26 -6.94 10.83
C SER A 157 -1.40 -6.39 11.69
N LEU A 158 -1.14 -5.35 12.49
CA LEU A 158 -2.13 -4.64 13.31
C LEU A 158 -2.84 -3.52 12.52
N ARG A 159 -2.71 -3.50 11.20
CA ARG A 159 -3.47 -2.59 10.35
C ARG A 159 -4.97 -2.74 10.59
N SER A 160 -5.71 -1.65 10.43
CA SER A 160 -7.17 -1.77 10.33
C SER A 160 -7.56 -2.28 8.94
N PRO A 161 -8.68 -2.99 8.78
CA PRO A 161 -9.20 -3.30 7.45
C PRO A 161 -9.40 -2.03 6.62
N ASN A 162 -9.13 -2.12 5.31
CA ASN A 162 -9.12 -0.99 4.40
C ASN A 162 -8.13 0.12 4.84
N ARG A 163 -6.99 -0.25 5.47
CA ARG A 163 -5.92 0.67 5.95
C ARG A 163 -4.53 0.02 5.90
N GLY A 164 -4.21 -0.70 4.83
CA GLY A 164 -2.94 -1.43 4.67
C GLY A 164 -1.78 -0.58 4.14
N MET A 165 -0.86 -1.20 3.41
CA MET A 165 0.29 -0.51 2.81
C MET A 165 -0.08 0.04 1.44
N GLU A 166 -0.51 1.31 1.43
CA GLU A 166 -1.05 1.98 0.25
C GLU A 166 0.03 2.38 -0.75
N GLY A 167 1.08 3.02 -0.26
CA GLY A 167 2.11 3.59 -1.11
C GLY A 167 3.36 2.72 -1.13
N LEU A 168 3.99 2.64 -2.31
CA LEU A 168 5.25 1.93 -2.51
C LEU A 168 6.14 2.69 -3.48
N THR A 169 7.42 2.83 -3.12
CA THR A 169 8.42 3.42 -4.00
C THR A 169 9.76 2.70 -3.88
N ILE A 170 10.66 2.99 -4.82
CA ILE A 170 12.06 2.56 -4.80
C ILE A 170 12.95 3.79 -4.94
N SER A 171 14.08 3.80 -4.23
CA SER A 171 15.08 4.85 -4.36
C SER A 171 15.60 4.95 -5.81
N PRO A 172 16.03 6.15 -6.26
CA PRO A 172 16.52 6.32 -7.64
C PRO A 172 17.70 5.43 -8.04
N ASP A 173 18.50 4.97 -7.06
CA ASP A 173 19.59 4.01 -7.28
C ASP A 173 19.14 2.54 -7.32
N GLY A 174 17.85 2.26 -7.08
CA GLY A 174 17.27 0.92 -7.11
C GLY A 174 17.59 0.04 -5.90
N THR A 175 18.15 0.60 -4.82
CA THR A 175 18.68 -0.19 -3.70
C THR A 175 17.77 -0.27 -2.48
N MET A 176 16.79 0.63 -2.36
CA MET A 176 15.88 0.71 -1.21
C MET A 176 14.44 0.80 -1.66
N LEU A 177 13.61 -0.17 -1.25
CA LEU A 177 12.16 -0.05 -1.28
C LEU A 177 11.68 0.72 -0.06
N ALA A 178 10.65 1.55 -0.23
CA ALA A 178 9.96 2.20 0.86
C ALA A 178 8.46 2.02 0.70
N GLY A 179 7.85 1.29 1.63
CA GLY A 179 6.39 1.15 1.75
C GLY A 179 5.86 2.08 2.84
N ILE A 180 4.66 2.61 2.66
CA ILE A 180 4.00 3.47 3.65
C ILE A 180 2.59 2.97 3.96
N MET A 181 2.28 2.85 5.25
CA MET A 181 0.94 2.49 5.72
C MET A 181 -0.04 3.64 5.46
N GLN A 182 -1.27 3.31 5.04
CA GLN A 182 -2.33 4.29 4.77
C GLN A 182 -2.70 5.08 6.04
N SER A 183 -2.71 4.42 7.20
CA SER A 183 -3.07 5.00 8.49
C SER A 183 -2.30 4.33 9.64
N ALA A 184 -2.54 4.79 10.86
CA ALA A 184 -1.97 4.19 12.05
C ALA A 184 -2.45 2.76 12.29
N LEU A 185 -1.66 2.04 13.09
CA LEU A 185 -1.92 0.66 13.48
C LEU A 185 -2.77 0.59 14.76
N GLN A 186 -3.63 -0.43 14.86
CA GLN A 186 -4.41 -0.74 16.06
C GLN A 186 -3.52 -1.45 17.11
N THR A 187 -2.66 -0.68 17.76
CA THR A 187 -1.69 -1.22 18.73
C THR A 187 -2.35 -1.63 20.06
N PRO A 188 -1.80 -2.64 20.77
CA PRO A 188 -2.31 -3.03 22.08
C PRO A 188 -2.33 -1.85 23.07
N GLY A 189 -3.48 -1.62 23.70
CA GLY A 189 -3.68 -0.54 24.67
C GLY A 189 -4.25 0.75 24.09
N LEU A 190 -4.29 0.90 22.75
CA LEU A 190 -4.99 2.01 22.11
C LEU A 190 -6.49 1.94 22.42
N GLN A 191 -7.04 3.06 22.91
CA GLN A 191 -8.48 3.22 23.11
C GLN A 191 -9.09 3.88 21.87
N GLY A 192 -10.15 3.29 21.32
CA GLY A 192 -10.79 3.78 20.10
C GLY A 192 -10.09 3.32 18.81
N SER A 193 -10.39 4.02 17.72
CA SER A 193 -9.92 3.64 16.37
C SER A 193 -8.51 4.15 16.08
N ALA A 194 -7.69 3.29 15.50
CA ALA A 194 -6.39 3.68 14.93
C ALA A 194 -6.51 4.79 13.87
N LYS A 195 -7.66 4.95 13.19
CA LYS A 195 -7.89 6.02 12.20
C LYS A 195 -7.82 7.43 12.82
N SER A 196 -7.96 7.54 14.14
CA SER A 196 -7.83 8.80 14.88
C SER A 196 -6.42 9.06 15.39
N VAL A 197 -5.48 8.15 15.15
CA VAL A 197 -4.09 8.28 15.58
C VAL A 197 -3.28 8.90 14.45
N PRO A 198 -2.55 9.99 14.68
CA PRO A 198 -1.95 10.79 13.61
C PRO A 198 -0.55 10.32 13.20
N LEU A 199 -0.32 9.02 13.24
CA LEU A 199 0.99 8.42 13.01
C LEU A 199 0.83 7.19 12.14
N ALA A 200 1.22 7.31 10.87
CA ALA A 200 1.46 6.15 10.03
C ALA A 200 2.92 5.69 10.16
N ARG A 201 3.30 4.68 9.39
CA ARG A 201 4.65 4.11 9.38
C ARG A 201 5.19 4.02 7.97
N ILE A 202 6.45 4.36 7.81
CA ILE A 202 7.25 4.08 6.61
C ILE A 202 8.17 2.92 6.95
N VAL A 203 8.18 1.89 6.12
CA VAL A 203 9.12 0.77 6.21
C VAL A 203 10.04 0.81 5.02
N THR A 204 11.33 0.75 5.26
CA THR A 204 12.34 0.67 4.20
C THR A 204 13.00 -0.70 4.20
N VAL A 205 13.17 -1.29 3.03
CA VAL A 205 13.83 -2.59 2.83
C VAL A 205 14.95 -2.41 1.82
N ASN A 206 16.14 -2.95 2.13
CA ASN A 206 17.21 -3.02 1.14
C ASN A 206 16.93 -4.13 0.12
N VAL A 207 16.99 -3.82 -1.17
CA VAL A 207 16.67 -4.76 -2.26
C VAL A 207 17.75 -5.84 -2.43
N VAL A 208 19.00 -5.54 -2.09
CA VAL A 208 20.13 -6.49 -2.20
C VAL A 208 20.16 -7.45 -1.02
N ASP A 209 19.89 -6.95 0.18
CA ASP A 209 19.77 -7.74 1.41
C ASP A 209 18.44 -7.43 2.11
N PRO A 210 17.35 -8.16 1.79
CA PRO A 210 16.03 -7.95 2.37
C PRO A 210 15.94 -8.14 3.88
N GLN A 211 17.01 -8.59 4.55
CA GLN A 211 17.09 -8.63 6.01
C GLN A 211 17.38 -7.24 6.62
N ILE A 212 17.85 -6.29 5.82
CA ILE A 212 18.07 -4.91 6.26
C ILE A 212 16.75 -4.15 6.12
N VAL A 213 16.00 -4.13 7.22
CA VAL A 213 14.71 -3.47 7.33
C VAL A 213 14.74 -2.42 8.42
N HIS A 214 14.21 -1.23 8.11
CA HIS A 214 14.03 -0.13 9.06
C HIS A 214 12.58 0.35 9.05
N GLU A 215 12.16 0.94 10.16
CA GLU A 215 10.81 1.48 10.28
C GLU A 215 10.82 2.85 10.93
N TYR A 216 10.03 3.77 10.40
CA TYR A 216 9.99 5.17 10.80
C TYR A 216 8.56 5.64 11.03
N LEU A 217 8.37 6.51 12.02
CA LEU A 217 7.08 7.13 12.27
C LEU A 217 6.84 8.30 11.32
N TYR A 218 5.69 8.29 10.64
CA TYR A 218 5.25 9.34 9.72
C TYR A 218 4.07 10.13 10.32
N PRO A 219 4.25 11.43 10.67
CA PRO A 219 3.18 12.25 11.22
C PRO A 219 2.21 12.76 10.15
N LEU A 220 0.93 12.44 10.30
CA LEU A 220 -0.15 12.91 9.43
C LEU A 220 -0.48 14.39 9.72
N ALA A 221 -0.73 15.20 8.68
CA ALA A 221 -0.87 16.65 8.86
C ALA A 221 -2.15 17.09 9.57
N ASN A 222 -3.22 16.32 9.43
CA ASN A 222 -4.54 16.64 9.98
C ASN A 222 -4.97 15.57 11.00
N PRO A 223 -4.28 15.50 12.15
CA PRO A 223 -4.50 14.45 13.15
C PRO A 223 -5.94 14.35 13.67
N GLN A 224 -6.71 15.44 13.56
CA GLN A 224 -8.07 15.54 14.07
C GLN A 224 -9.14 15.18 13.03
N ASP A 225 -8.78 15.09 11.74
CA ASP A 225 -9.68 14.61 10.69
C ASP A 225 -9.40 13.13 10.49
N THR A 226 -10.24 12.27 11.05
CA THR A 226 -10.00 10.82 11.19
C THR A 226 -10.01 10.05 9.87
N ASP A 227 -10.33 10.73 8.76
CA ASP A 227 -10.27 10.17 7.42
C ASP A 227 -9.14 10.76 6.56
N PHE A 228 -8.20 11.49 7.17
CA PHE A 228 -6.98 11.91 6.49
C PHE A 228 -5.95 10.77 6.50
N ALA A 229 -5.63 10.26 5.31
CA ALA A 229 -4.79 9.08 5.14
C ALA A 229 -3.75 9.29 4.04
N VAL A 230 -2.70 8.48 4.05
CA VAL A 230 -1.72 8.43 2.97
C VAL A 230 -2.38 7.80 1.74
N SER A 231 -2.06 8.33 0.56
CA SER A 231 -2.50 7.75 -0.72
C SER A 231 -1.35 7.26 -1.58
N GLU A 232 -0.16 7.85 -1.46
CA GLU A 232 0.99 7.51 -2.32
C GLU A 232 2.31 8.05 -1.72
N ILE A 233 3.42 7.44 -2.09
CA ILE A 233 4.80 7.87 -1.80
C ILE A 233 5.68 7.76 -3.05
N THR A 234 6.58 8.72 -3.26
CA THR A 234 7.63 8.59 -4.29
C THR A 234 8.98 9.09 -3.76
N ALA A 235 10.05 8.35 -4.05
CA ALA A 235 11.40 8.68 -3.61
C ALA A 235 12.05 9.75 -4.49
N LEU A 236 12.60 10.78 -3.85
CA LEU A 236 13.52 11.75 -4.45
C LEU A 236 14.99 11.34 -4.21
N SER A 237 15.24 10.58 -3.13
CA SER A 237 16.53 10.02 -2.77
C SER A 237 16.32 8.77 -1.90
N ALA A 238 17.39 8.17 -1.37
CA ALA A 238 17.29 7.09 -0.40
C ALA A 238 16.61 7.50 0.92
N THR A 239 16.50 8.79 1.26
CA THR A 239 15.89 9.23 2.52
C THR A 239 14.82 10.28 2.36
N THR A 240 14.67 10.85 1.16
CA THR A 240 13.73 11.95 0.90
C THR A 240 12.61 11.46 0.00
N PHE A 241 11.37 11.75 0.38
CA PHE A 241 10.17 11.32 -0.31
C PHE A 241 9.18 12.48 -0.53
N LEU A 242 8.34 12.35 -1.54
CA LEU A 242 7.08 13.08 -1.63
C LEU A 242 5.94 12.13 -1.22
N VAL A 243 5.12 12.55 -0.26
CA VAL A 243 3.98 11.77 0.23
C VAL A 243 2.69 12.52 -0.05
N VAL A 244 1.71 11.82 -0.61
CA VAL A 244 0.35 12.32 -0.83
C VAL A 244 -0.51 11.96 0.36
N GLU A 245 -1.15 12.96 0.96
CA GLU A 245 -2.21 12.76 1.95
C GLU A 245 -3.54 13.28 1.39
N ARG A 246 -4.62 12.55 1.67
CA ARG A 246 -5.97 12.91 1.23
C ARG A 246 -7.02 12.64 2.30
N ASP A 247 -8.09 13.42 2.25
CA ASP A 247 -9.39 13.00 2.78
C ASP A 247 -10.22 12.22 1.74
N SER A 248 -11.40 11.74 2.15
CA SER A 248 -12.37 11.10 1.25
C SER A 248 -13.38 12.09 0.64
N LYS A 249 -13.23 13.40 0.86
CA LYS A 249 -14.21 14.40 0.40
C LYS A 249 -14.01 14.70 -1.09
N PRO A 250 -15.11 14.90 -1.85
CA PRO A 250 -15.03 15.35 -3.25
C PRO A 250 -14.81 16.87 -3.33
N ALA A 251 -14.45 17.35 -4.52
CA ALA A 251 -14.39 18.78 -4.80
C ALA A 251 -15.76 19.46 -4.56
N PRO A 252 -15.79 20.73 -4.11
CA PRO A 252 -14.65 21.62 -3.85
C PRO A 252 -14.04 21.47 -2.43
N ASN A 253 -14.63 20.63 -1.57
CA ASN A 253 -14.23 20.52 -0.16
C ASN A 253 -13.12 19.47 0.07
N ALA A 254 -12.60 18.87 -1.00
CA ALA A 254 -11.50 17.92 -0.96
C ALA A 254 -10.23 18.59 -0.43
N ASN A 255 -9.54 17.92 0.47
CA ASN A 255 -8.21 18.30 0.89
C ASN A 255 -7.23 17.19 0.51
N LYS A 256 -6.39 17.50 -0.48
CA LYS A 256 -5.38 16.62 -1.08
C LYS A 256 -4.07 17.40 -1.07
N LYS A 257 -3.02 16.89 -0.43
CA LYS A 257 -1.76 17.63 -0.26
C LYS A 257 -0.55 16.72 -0.47
N ILE A 258 0.52 17.32 -0.99
CA ILE A 258 1.80 16.68 -1.20
C ILE A 258 2.80 17.27 -0.22
N TYR A 259 3.64 16.42 0.37
CA TYR A 259 4.59 16.82 1.39
C TYR A 259 5.96 16.22 1.13
N ALA A 260 7.00 17.03 1.34
CA ALA A 260 8.37 16.55 1.36
C ALA A 260 8.69 16.00 2.75
N VAL A 261 9.25 14.80 2.79
CA VAL A 261 9.57 14.04 4.01
C VAL A 261 11.01 13.59 3.93
N ASP A 262 11.80 13.79 4.98
CA ASP A 262 13.16 13.26 5.07
C ASP A 262 13.34 12.41 6.34
N ILE A 263 13.75 11.16 6.15
CA ILE A 263 13.99 10.17 7.21
C ILE A 263 15.45 10.08 7.66
N ALA A 264 16.39 10.84 7.07
CA ALA A 264 17.82 10.72 7.36
C ALA A 264 18.17 10.89 8.85
N GLY A 265 17.44 11.76 9.57
CA GLY A 265 17.58 11.98 11.01
C GLY A 265 16.50 11.33 11.87
N ALA A 266 15.60 10.54 11.27
CA ALA A 266 14.51 9.90 12.00
C ALA A 266 15.01 8.71 12.81
N THR A 267 14.42 8.52 13.99
CA THR A 267 14.69 7.34 14.82
C THR A 267 14.07 6.11 14.16
N ASP A 268 14.88 5.10 13.91
CA ASP A 268 14.41 3.75 13.56
C ASP A 268 13.69 3.12 14.76
N VAL A 269 12.41 2.81 14.58
CA VAL A 269 11.53 2.21 15.58
C VAL A 269 11.25 0.72 15.33
N GLY A 270 11.92 0.12 14.34
CA GLY A 270 11.66 -1.27 13.95
C GLY A 270 12.01 -2.31 15.03
N PRO A 271 11.48 -3.54 14.92
CA PRO A 271 11.54 -4.57 15.96
C PRO A 271 12.95 -5.04 16.34
N ALA A 272 13.94 -4.85 15.46
CA ALA A 272 15.35 -5.12 15.75
C ALA A 272 16.01 -4.08 16.68
N ARG A 273 15.31 -2.99 17.02
CA ARG A 273 15.80 -1.91 17.88
C ARG A 273 14.99 -1.89 19.18
N ARG A 274 15.64 -2.26 20.29
CA ARG A 274 15.08 -2.01 21.62
C ARG A 274 15.07 -0.50 21.86
N CYS A 275 13.95 0.17 21.61
CA CYS A 275 13.66 1.38 22.37
C CYS A 275 13.60 0.94 23.85
N PRO A 276 14.51 1.40 24.73
CA PRO A 276 14.46 0.99 26.13
C PRO A 276 13.12 1.46 26.69
N VAL A 277 12.29 0.51 27.15
CA VAL A 277 11.07 0.81 27.90
C VAL A 277 11.48 1.40 29.24
N ARG A 278 11.79 2.70 29.26
CA ARG A 278 11.96 3.46 30.50
C ARG A 278 10.56 3.88 30.93
N ARG A 279 10.10 3.35 32.06
CA ARG A 279 8.89 3.84 32.75
C ARG A 279 8.94 5.36 32.79
N ILE A 280 7.95 6.00 32.16
CA ILE A 280 7.83 7.46 32.11
C ILE A 280 7.48 7.94 33.53
N SER A 281 8.44 8.58 34.19
CA SER A 281 8.17 9.53 35.27
C SER A 281 8.11 10.94 34.66
N PRO A 282 7.26 11.85 35.19
CA PRO A 282 6.90 13.07 34.50
C PRO A 282 7.97 14.15 34.71
N THR A 283 8.82 14.38 33.70
CA THR A 283 9.37 15.72 33.36
C THR A 283 10.16 15.65 32.04
N PRO A 284 10.21 16.75 31.27
CA PRO A 284 10.39 16.71 29.83
C PRO A 284 11.87 16.61 29.45
N ALA A 285 12.27 15.46 28.90
CA ALA A 285 13.43 15.36 28.03
C ALA A 285 12.90 14.99 26.65
N ALA A 286 12.92 15.96 25.73
CA ALA A 286 12.43 15.83 24.37
C ALA A 286 13.31 14.83 23.59
N CYS A 287 12.78 13.63 23.34
CA CYS A 287 13.17 12.86 22.17
C CYS A 287 12.46 13.51 20.98
N SER A 288 13.21 14.18 20.10
CA SER A 288 12.70 14.59 18.79
C SER A 288 12.63 13.35 17.91
N SER A 289 11.49 12.65 17.92
CA SER A 289 11.30 11.30 17.35
C SER A 289 10.57 11.28 16.00
N THR A 290 10.62 12.36 15.22
CA THR A 290 9.78 12.52 14.01
C THR A 290 10.62 12.90 12.80
N ALA A 291 10.32 12.30 11.65
CA ALA A 291 10.83 12.76 10.35
C ALA A 291 10.55 14.26 10.15
N SER A 292 11.52 14.99 9.60
CA SER A 292 11.36 16.42 9.33
C SER A 292 10.50 16.62 8.09
N ARG A 293 9.60 17.60 8.12
CA ARG A 293 8.61 17.84 7.05
C ARG A 293 8.51 19.31 6.73
N SER A 294 8.42 19.62 5.44
CA SER A 294 8.18 20.97 4.94
C SER A 294 7.18 20.93 3.78
N LYS A 295 6.49 22.04 3.56
CA LYS A 295 5.69 22.24 2.35
C LYS A 295 6.67 22.58 1.21
N PRO A 296 6.61 21.92 0.04
CA PRO A 296 7.46 22.30 -1.08
C PRO A 296 7.19 23.75 -1.51
N PRO A 297 8.18 24.46 -2.08
CA PRO A 297 7.97 25.79 -2.63
C PRO A 297 6.84 25.73 -3.68
N SER A 298 5.98 26.73 -3.68
CA SER A 298 4.94 26.89 -4.70
C SER A 298 5.60 27.01 -6.07
N VAL A 299 5.22 26.14 -7.00
CA VAL A 299 5.51 26.25 -8.44
C VAL A 299 4.69 27.38 -9.03
#